data_AF-A0A9E2Y9J7-F1
#
_entry.id   AF-A0A9E2Y9J7-F1
#
_cell.length_a   1.000
_cell.length_b   1.000
_cell.length_c   1.000
_cell.angle_alpha   90.00
_cell.angle_beta   90.00
_cell.angle_gamma   90.00
#
_symmetry.space_group_name_H-M   'P 1'
#
loop_
_entity.id
_entity.type
_entity.pdbx_description
1 polymer ?
#
loop_
_entity_poly.entity_id
_entity_poly.type
_entity_poly.pdbx_seq_one_letter_code
_entity_poly.pdbx_strand_id
1 'polypeptide(L)'
;MGLSFVNLELSNPKRPELAIVEAEALADTGAVFLILPQHVAVQLQLDETDKKEVTIADGSRRMVPYVGPVMVRFKNRTAFVGAIVMGDQVLLGAIPMEDMDLVVLPKERRVDVNPLNPNFAAAYAKGQASRPERRIEMSRPSMAHCVLYGSQELHPEHRWPVNNCARCLP
;
A
#
# COMPACT_ATOMS: atom_id res chain seq x y z
N MET A 1 20.11 -24.47 -3.02
CA MET A 1 19.47 -23.16 -2.75
C MET A 1 20.57 -22.17 -2.41
N GLY A 2 20.45 -20.91 -2.86
CA GLY A 2 21.41 -19.84 -2.53
C GLY A 2 20.81 -18.90 -1.50
N LEU A 3 21.59 -18.51 -0.50
CA LEU A 3 21.22 -17.44 0.44
C LEU A 3 21.24 -16.11 -0.31
N SER A 4 20.18 -15.31 -0.17
CA SER A 4 20.09 -13.97 -0.75
C SER A 4 19.86 -12.96 0.36
N PHE A 5 20.68 -11.92 0.40
CA PHE A 5 20.66 -10.93 1.48
C PHE A 5 20.25 -9.56 0.98
N VAL A 6 19.83 -8.72 1.92
CA VAL A 6 19.47 -7.32 1.66
C VAL A 6 19.73 -6.47 2.89
N ASN A 7 20.34 -5.30 2.69
CA ASN A 7 20.50 -4.32 3.76
C ASN A 7 19.23 -3.48 3.86
N LEU A 8 18.57 -3.57 5.01
CA LEU A 8 17.34 -2.85 5.32
C LEU A 8 17.64 -1.74 6.31
N GLU A 9 16.86 -0.67 6.21
CA GLU A 9 16.74 0.31 7.27
C GLU A 9 15.45 0.07 8.04
N LEU A 10 15.58 -0.14 9.34
CA LEU A 10 14.49 -0.42 10.25
C LEU A 10 14.32 0.76 11.21
N SER A 11 13.09 1.23 11.38
CA SER A 11 12.80 2.31 12.33
C SER A 11 11.43 2.13 12.98
N ASN A 12 11.24 2.80 14.12
CA ASN A 12 9.96 2.83 14.81
C ASN A 12 9.23 4.15 14.45
N PRO A 13 8.16 4.11 13.65
CA PRO A 13 7.47 5.33 13.23
C PRO A 13 6.71 6.03 14.35
N LYS A 14 6.45 5.34 15.47
CA LYS A 14 5.88 5.98 16.68
C LYS A 14 6.91 6.80 17.45
N ARG A 15 8.21 6.58 17.18
CA ARG A 15 9.35 7.18 17.90
C ARG A 15 10.42 7.65 16.91
N PRO A 16 10.15 8.71 16.12
CA PRO A 16 11.06 9.21 15.09
C PRO A 16 12.39 9.75 15.64
N GLU A 17 12.49 9.97 16.95
CA GLU A 17 13.71 10.37 17.64
C GLU A 17 14.74 9.23 17.80
N LEU A 18 14.31 7.97 17.64
CA LEU A 18 15.21 6.83 17.72
C LEU A 18 16.08 6.73 16.47
N ALA A 19 17.31 6.25 16.65
CA ALA A 19 18.20 5.98 15.53
C ALA A 19 17.63 4.87 14.63
N ILE A 20 17.83 5.02 13.33
CA ILE A 20 17.55 3.97 12.36
C ILE A 20 18.53 2.82 12.60
N VAL A 21 18.04 1.59 12.57
CA VAL A 21 18.85 0.38 12.63
C VAL A 21 19.06 -0.14 11.22
N GLU A 22 20.30 -0.09 10.73
CA GLU A 22 20.70 -0.78 9.51
C GLU A 22 20.98 -2.25 9.84
N ALA A 23 20.33 -3.17 9.12
CA ALA A 23 20.50 -4.59 9.33
C ALA A 23 20.56 -5.36 8.01
N GLU A 24 21.50 -6.30 7.91
CA GLU A 24 21.48 -7.31 6.86
C GLU A 24 20.40 -8.33 7.17
N ALA A 25 19.45 -8.49 6.26
CA ALA A 25 18.36 -9.44 6.35
C ALA A 25 18.55 -10.58 5.34
N LEU A 26 18.28 -11.80 5.79
CA LEU A 26 18.14 -12.95 4.90
C LEU A 26 16.74 -12.94 4.29
N ALA A 27 16.65 -13.01 2.96
CA ALA A 27 15.38 -13.17 2.27
C ALA A 27 14.86 -14.60 2.44
N ASP A 28 13.76 -14.75 3.17
CA ASP A 28 13.14 -16.04 3.45
C ASP A 28 11.71 -16.05 2.92
N THR A 29 11.55 -16.55 1.69
CA THR A 29 10.21 -16.71 1.07
C THR A 29 9.35 -17.76 1.77
N GLY A 30 9.91 -18.58 2.66
CA GLY A 30 9.18 -19.53 3.51
C GLY A 30 8.66 -18.91 4.81
N ALA A 31 9.20 -17.76 5.23
CA ALA A 31 8.69 -16.99 6.34
C ALA A 31 7.60 -16.02 5.88
N VAL A 32 6.55 -15.85 6.69
CA VAL A 32 5.45 -14.92 6.38
C VAL A 32 5.77 -13.50 6.85
N PHE A 33 6.22 -13.36 8.11
CA PHE A 33 6.43 -12.08 8.77
C PHE A 33 7.88 -11.61 8.67
N LEU A 34 8.13 -10.33 8.94
CA LEU A 34 9.47 -9.88 9.33
C LEU A 34 9.85 -10.56 10.65
N ILE A 35 11.05 -11.13 10.73
CA ILE A 35 11.58 -11.68 11.98
C ILE A 35 12.74 -10.79 12.42
N LEU A 36 12.68 -10.35 13.68
CA LEU A 36 13.70 -9.50 14.29
C LEU A 36 14.37 -10.23 15.46
N PRO A 37 15.69 -10.19 15.57
CA PRO A 37 16.39 -10.56 16.79
C PRO A 37 15.96 -9.66 17.95
N GLN A 38 16.01 -10.21 19.18
CA GLN A 38 15.62 -9.49 20.40
C GLN A 38 16.34 -8.13 20.53
N HIS A 39 17.63 -8.07 20.21
CA HIS A 39 18.42 -6.85 20.36
C HIS A 39 17.95 -5.73 19.41
N VAL A 40 17.51 -6.06 18.19
CA VAL A 40 16.97 -5.08 17.23
C VAL A 40 15.64 -4.52 17.73
N ALA A 41 14.76 -5.41 18.21
CA ALA A 41 13.47 -4.98 18.77
C ALA A 41 13.62 -4.04 19.98
N VAL A 42 14.62 -4.30 20.83
CA VAL A 42 14.96 -3.45 21.98
C VAL A 42 15.51 -2.09 21.54
N GLN A 43 16.42 -2.04 20.56
CA GLN A 43 16.97 -0.78 20.03
C GLN A 43 15.88 0.12 19.44
N LEU A 44 14.93 -0.49 18.73
CA LEU A 44 13.78 0.20 18.14
C LEU A 44 12.66 0.49 19.16
N GLN A 45 12.80 0.05 20.41
CA GLN A 45 11.79 0.18 21.48
C GLN A 45 10.39 -0.23 21.00
N LEU A 46 10.30 -1.41 20.37
CA LEU A 46 9.04 -1.91 19.84
C LEU A 46 8.21 -2.54 20.95
N ASP A 47 6.93 -2.16 21.02
CA ASP A 47 5.97 -2.73 21.96
C ASP A 47 5.41 -4.06 21.44
N GLU A 48 5.21 -5.02 22.34
CA GLU A 48 4.46 -6.25 22.04
C GLU A 48 2.98 -5.90 21.84
N THR A 49 2.47 -6.21 20.66
CA THR A 49 1.07 -5.95 20.27
C THR A 49 0.20 -7.19 20.37
N ASP A 50 0.78 -8.37 20.18
CA ASP A 50 0.10 -9.67 20.24
C ASP A 50 1.15 -10.79 20.43
N LYS A 51 0.71 -12.04 20.55
CA LYS A 51 1.55 -13.23 20.36
C LYS A 51 1.06 -14.04 19.17
N LYS A 52 1.99 -14.65 18.43
CA LYS A 52 1.67 -15.54 17.31
C LYS A 52 2.21 -16.94 17.57
N GLU A 53 1.42 -17.95 17.20
CA GLU A 53 1.94 -19.31 17.07
C GLU A 53 2.69 -19.39 15.73
N VAL A 54 3.97 -19.76 15.77
CA VAL A 54 4.77 -20.03 14.57
C VAL A 54 5.24 -21.47 14.55
N THR A 55 5.31 -22.04 13.35
CA THR A 55 6.01 -23.30 13.09
C THR A 55 7.37 -22.96 12.49
N ILE A 56 8.45 -23.41 13.11
CA ILE A 56 9.81 -23.13 12.65
C ILE A 56 10.35 -24.29 11.81
N ALA A 57 11.56 -24.16 11.24
CA ALA A 57 12.12 -25.13 10.30
C ALA A 57 12.27 -26.56 10.87
N ASP A 58 12.40 -26.71 12.19
CA ASP A 58 12.46 -28.03 12.86
C ASP A 58 11.06 -28.67 13.07
N GLY A 59 9.98 -28.00 12.64
CA GLY A 59 8.60 -28.44 12.79
C GLY A 59 7.98 -28.13 14.16
N SER A 60 8.75 -27.60 15.12
CA SER A 60 8.23 -27.21 16.43
C SER A 60 7.34 -25.97 16.33
N ARG A 61 6.33 -25.91 17.20
CA ARG A 61 5.42 -24.77 17.32
C ARG A 61 5.73 -23.97 18.58
N ARG A 62 5.76 -22.64 18.46
CA ARG A 62 6.09 -21.73 19.57
C ARG A 62 5.19 -20.51 19.55
N MET A 63 4.70 -20.11 20.72
CA MET A 63 4.07 -18.80 20.91
C MET A 63 5.17 -17.75 21.10
N VAL A 64 5.27 -16.82 20.17
CA VAL A 64 6.32 -15.79 20.13
C VAL A 64 5.73 -14.37 20.13
N PRO A 65 6.44 -13.36 20.69
CA PRO A 65 5.98 -11.99 20.67
C PRO A 65 5.85 -11.44 19.25
N TYR A 66 4.76 -10.72 19.00
CA TYR A 66 4.52 -9.96 17.78
C TYR A 66 4.55 -8.46 18.11
N VAL A 67 5.52 -7.76 17.55
CA VAL A 67 5.83 -6.35 17.88
C VAL A 67 5.57 -5.44 16.69
N GLY A 68 5.31 -4.16 16.95
CA GLY A 68 5.21 -3.16 15.89
C GLY A 68 4.51 -1.87 16.27
N PRO A 69 4.31 -0.96 15.31
CA PRO A 69 4.69 -1.05 13.90
C PRO A 69 6.21 -0.88 13.70
N VAL A 70 6.74 -1.50 12.64
CA VAL A 70 8.10 -1.32 12.14
C VAL A 70 8.01 -0.69 10.76
N MET A 71 8.69 0.43 10.55
CA MET A 71 8.92 0.98 9.22
C MET A 71 10.17 0.30 8.65
N VAL A 72 10.01 -0.39 7.52
CA VAL A 72 11.10 -1.02 6.78
C VAL A 72 11.34 -0.18 5.54
N ARG A 73 12.57 0.22 5.29
CA ARG A 73 12.96 0.96 4.10
C ARG A 73 14.06 0.22 3.34
N PHE A 74 13.88 0.13 2.03
CA PHE A 74 14.86 -0.40 1.10
C PHE A 74 14.78 0.37 -0.21
N LYS A 75 15.88 1.03 -0.61
CA LYS A 75 15.92 1.89 -1.80
C LYS A 75 14.76 2.90 -1.80
N ASN A 76 13.93 2.89 -2.85
CA ASN A 76 12.73 3.71 -3.02
C ASN A 76 11.45 2.99 -2.58
N ARG A 77 11.55 2.06 -1.62
CA ARG A 77 10.43 1.30 -1.05
C ARG A 77 10.37 1.51 0.45
N THR A 78 9.14 1.63 0.96
CA THR A 78 8.83 1.73 2.37
C THR A 78 7.62 0.85 2.65
N ALA A 79 7.72 0.05 3.71
CA ALA A 79 6.64 -0.80 4.21
C ALA A 79 6.43 -0.55 5.70
N PHE A 80 5.18 -0.67 6.15
CA PHE A 80 4.82 -0.65 7.57
C PHE A 80 4.28 -2.00 7.98
N VAL A 81 5.06 -2.76 8.74
CA VAL A 81 4.74 -4.14 9.10
C VAL A 81 4.84 -4.35 10.61
N GLY A 82 4.27 -5.45 11.09
CA GLY A 82 4.67 -6.00 12.38
C GLY A 82 5.76 -7.06 12.20
N ALA A 83 6.41 -7.42 13.30
CA ALA A 83 7.52 -8.36 13.31
C ALA A 83 7.36 -9.40 14.42
N ILE A 84 7.90 -10.58 14.18
CA ILE A 84 8.07 -11.62 15.18
C ILE A 84 9.44 -11.48 15.82
N VAL A 85 9.52 -11.56 17.15
CA VAL A 85 10.79 -11.49 17.86
C VAL A 85 11.30 -12.89 18.18
N MET A 86 12.30 -13.34 17.42
CA MET A 86 12.99 -14.62 17.62
C MET A 86 14.29 -14.69 16.81
N GLY A 87 15.11 -15.70 17.08
CA GLY A 87 16.34 -15.95 16.33
C GLY A 87 17.44 -14.90 16.60
N ASP A 88 18.50 -14.99 15.80
CA ASP A 88 19.71 -14.16 15.89
C ASP A 88 19.95 -13.31 14.62
N GLN A 89 19.22 -13.59 13.54
CA GLN A 89 19.28 -12.87 12.27
C GLN A 89 17.93 -12.25 11.90
N VAL A 90 17.96 -11.11 11.20
CA VAL A 90 16.76 -10.53 10.60
C VAL A 90 16.34 -11.38 9.40
N LEU A 91 15.08 -11.83 9.38
CA LEU A 91 14.52 -12.53 8.21
C LEU A 91 13.48 -11.64 7.55
N LEU A 92 13.66 -11.39 6.26
CA LEU A 92 12.71 -10.69 5.43
C LEU A 92 11.70 -11.72 4.87
N GLY A 93 10.52 -11.76 5.47
CA GLY A 93 9.42 -12.65 5.08
C GLY A 93 8.57 -12.13 3.92
N ALA A 94 7.57 -12.91 3.52
CA ALA A 94 6.69 -12.64 2.39
C ALA A 94 5.94 -11.31 2.49
N ILE A 95 5.36 -10.97 3.65
CA ILE A 95 4.58 -9.72 3.83
C ILE A 95 5.40 -8.48 3.47
N PRO A 96 6.57 -8.21 4.11
CA PRO A 96 7.35 -7.05 3.75
C PRO A 96 7.96 -7.12 2.34
N MET A 97 8.23 -8.32 1.78
CA MET A 97 8.66 -8.44 0.37
C MET A 97 7.56 -8.06 -0.61
N GLU A 98 6.33 -8.51 -0.38
CA GLU A 98 5.17 -8.23 -1.23
C GLU A 98 4.74 -6.77 -1.11
N ASP A 99 4.68 -6.22 0.11
CA ASP A 99 4.32 -4.80 0.35
C ASP A 99 5.30 -3.84 -0.35
N MET A 100 6.60 -4.20 -0.37
CA MET A 100 7.64 -3.44 -1.07
C MET A 100 7.84 -3.81 -2.54
N ASP A 101 7.08 -4.77 -3.09
CA ASP A 101 7.24 -5.28 -4.47
C ASP A 101 8.70 -5.63 -4.81
N LEU A 102 9.28 -6.51 -3.99
CA LEU A 102 10.66 -6.96 -4.11
C LEU A 102 10.77 -8.31 -4.82
N VAL A 103 11.88 -8.50 -5.52
CA VAL A 103 12.25 -9.74 -6.19
C VAL A 103 13.55 -10.30 -5.62
N VAL A 104 13.56 -11.60 -5.34
CA VAL A 104 14.78 -12.33 -4.98
C VAL A 104 15.52 -12.70 -6.27
N LEU A 105 16.82 -12.42 -6.34
CA LEU A 105 17.69 -12.71 -7.48
C LEU A 105 18.73 -13.78 -7.06
N PRO A 106 18.41 -15.09 -7.13
CA PRO A 106 19.26 -16.15 -6.55
C PRO A 106 20.65 -16.24 -7.20
N LYS A 107 20.75 -15.94 -8.50
CA LYS A 107 22.03 -15.93 -9.23
C LYS A 107 22.99 -14.87 -8.67
N GLU A 108 22.44 -13.77 -8.19
CA GLU A 108 23.18 -12.61 -7.69
C GLU A 108 23.23 -12.59 -6.15
N ARG A 109 22.54 -13.53 -5.49
CA ARG A 109 22.46 -13.63 -4.02
C ARG A 109 21.99 -12.35 -3.34
N ARG A 110 21.04 -11.66 -3.96
CA ARG A 110 20.50 -10.40 -3.46
C ARG A 110 19.00 -10.28 -3.67
N VAL A 111 18.38 -9.34 -2.96
CA VAL A 111 17.02 -8.86 -3.23
C VAL A 111 17.11 -7.51 -3.92
N ASP A 112 16.21 -7.25 -4.85
CA ASP A 112 16.06 -5.92 -5.46
C ASP A 112 14.59 -5.55 -5.67
N VAL A 113 14.36 -4.28 -5.99
CA VAL A 113 13.11 -3.74 -6.51
C VAL A 113 12.71 -4.50 -7.78
N ASN A 114 11.42 -4.80 -7.90
CA ASN A 114 10.87 -5.40 -9.11
C ASN A 114 11.18 -4.52 -10.36
N PRO A 115 11.92 -5.04 -11.35
CA PRO A 115 12.30 -4.27 -12.54
C PRO A 115 11.10 -3.92 -13.43
N LEU A 116 9.96 -4.60 -13.30
CA LEU A 116 8.73 -4.25 -14.01
C LEU A 116 8.07 -2.99 -13.45
N ASN A 117 8.35 -2.68 -12.17
CA ASN A 117 7.77 -1.55 -11.45
C ASN A 117 8.90 -0.73 -10.81
N PRO A 118 9.78 -0.07 -11.58
CA PRO A 118 10.99 0.56 -11.02
C PRO A 118 10.68 1.76 -10.11
N ASN A 119 9.66 2.54 -10.45
CA ASN A 119 9.37 3.81 -9.77
C ASN A 119 8.59 3.63 -8.47
N PHE A 120 7.53 2.81 -8.50
CA PHE A 120 6.60 2.60 -7.38
C PHE A 120 6.31 1.12 -7.21
N ALA A 121 6.08 0.67 -5.97
CA ALA A 121 5.58 -0.67 -5.72
C ALA A 121 4.19 -0.85 -6.34
N ALA A 122 3.94 -2.01 -6.94
CA ALA A 122 2.62 -2.37 -7.44
C ALA A 122 2.08 -3.61 -6.73
N ALA A 123 0.76 -3.66 -6.54
CA ALA A 123 0.06 -4.82 -6.01
C ALA A 123 -1.25 -5.03 -6.77
N TYR A 124 -1.71 -6.29 -6.83
CA TYR A 124 -3.01 -6.61 -7.42
C TYR A 124 -4.13 -6.38 -6.41
N ALA A 125 -5.14 -5.62 -6.81
CA ALA A 125 -6.36 -5.42 -6.04
C ALA A 125 -7.58 -5.89 -6.84
N LYS A 126 -8.51 -6.58 -6.18
CA LYS A 126 -9.79 -6.95 -6.80
C LYS A 126 -10.72 -5.75 -6.79
N GLY A 127 -10.94 -5.14 -7.95
CA GLY A 127 -11.97 -4.12 -8.14
C GLY A 127 -13.37 -4.74 -8.24
N GLN A 128 -14.39 -4.02 -7.75
CA GLN A 128 -15.77 -4.26 -8.16
C GLN A 128 -15.92 -3.61 -9.56
N ALA A 129 -16.42 -4.35 -10.55
CA ALA A 129 -16.78 -3.73 -11.82
C ALA A 129 -17.85 -2.67 -11.54
N SER A 130 -17.59 -1.40 -11.90
CA SER A 130 -18.64 -0.41 -11.91
C SER A 130 -19.72 -0.90 -12.87
N ARG A 131 -20.94 -1.09 -12.37
CA ARG A 131 -22.09 -1.37 -13.21
C ARG A 131 -22.16 -0.21 -14.20
N PRO A 132 -22.15 -0.44 -15.54
CA PRO A 132 -22.18 0.67 -16.48
C PRO A 132 -23.40 1.54 -16.15
N GLU A 133 -23.18 2.84 -15.96
CA GLU A 133 -24.25 3.81 -15.78
C GLU A 133 -25.25 3.56 -16.90
N ARG A 134 -26.49 3.21 -16.51
CA ARG A 134 -27.59 3.09 -17.47
C ARG A 134 -27.69 4.45 -18.14
N ARG A 135 -27.21 4.55 -19.38
CA ARG A 135 -27.50 5.68 -20.26
C ARG A 135 -29.01 5.80 -20.28
N ILE A 136 -29.54 6.81 -19.60
CA ILE A 136 -30.93 7.21 -19.78
C ILE A 136 -31.00 7.66 -21.23
N GLU A 137 -31.46 6.79 -22.12
CA GLU A 137 -31.89 7.20 -23.44
C GLU A 137 -33.04 8.19 -23.20
N MET A 138 -32.74 9.49 -23.31
CA MET A 138 -33.77 10.49 -23.44
C MET A 138 -34.52 10.14 -24.73
N SER A 139 -35.70 9.55 -24.58
CA SER A 139 -36.65 9.41 -25.67
C SER A 139 -36.84 10.78 -26.29
N ARG A 140 -36.49 10.92 -27.57
CA ARG A 140 -36.73 12.14 -28.33
C ARG A 140 -38.22 12.48 -28.22
N PRO A 141 -38.62 13.68 -27.76
CA PRO A 141 -40.01 14.06 -27.82
C PRO A 141 -40.40 14.13 -29.30
N SER A 142 -41.46 13.42 -29.69
CA SER A 142 -42.03 13.55 -31.02
C SER A 142 -42.49 15.00 -31.20
N MET A 143 -42.05 15.64 -32.29
CA MET A 143 -42.52 16.96 -32.69
C MET A 143 -44.04 16.92 -32.93
N ALA A 144 -44.81 17.28 -31.90
CA ALA A 144 -46.22 17.62 -32.06
C ALA A 144 -46.57 18.71 -31.04
N HIS A 145 -47.03 19.84 -31.57
CA HIS A 145 -47.62 20.99 -30.87
C HIS A 145 -46.70 21.93 -30.08
N CYS A 146 -45.97 22.77 -30.82
CA CYS A 146 -45.68 24.13 -30.38
C CYS A 146 -46.95 24.98 -30.64
N VAL A 147 -47.81 25.13 -29.63
CA VAL A 147 -48.90 26.10 -29.67
C VAL A 147 -48.33 27.44 -29.20
N LEU A 148 -48.18 28.35 -30.15
CA LEU A 148 -47.85 29.75 -29.88
C LEU A 148 -49.07 30.42 -29.21
N TYR A 149 -48.95 30.75 -27.93
CA TYR A 149 -49.77 31.79 -27.31
C TYR A 149 -48.84 32.86 -26.73
N GLY A 150 -48.88 34.03 -27.36
CA GLY A 150 -48.19 35.22 -26.90
C GLY A 150 -48.96 35.95 -25.80
N SER A 151 -48.22 36.68 -24.97
CA SER A 151 -48.58 37.94 -24.30
C SER A 151 -47.37 38.33 -23.44
N GLN A 152 -46.60 39.32 -23.88
CA GLN A 152 -46.53 40.66 -23.25
C GLN A 152 -46.17 40.63 -21.77
N GLU A 153 -44.92 40.96 -21.44
CA GLU A 153 -44.54 42.22 -20.77
C GLU A 153 -43.03 42.25 -20.46
N LEU A 154 -42.36 43.29 -20.95
CA LEU A 154 -41.02 43.71 -20.57
C LEU A 154 -41.18 44.87 -19.59
N HIS A 155 -40.56 44.80 -18.40
CA HIS A 155 -40.07 45.95 -17.63
C HIS A 155 -39.08 45.48 -16.53
N PRO A 156 -38.23 46.37 -15.98
CA PRO A 156 -36.81 46.11 -15.75
C PRO A 156 -36.49 46.04 -14.24
N GLU A 157 -35.19 46.06 -13.89
CA GLU A 157 -34.61 46.29 -12.54
C GLU A 157 -34.29 45.02 -11.70
N HIS A 158 -32.98 44.78 -11.53
CA HIS A 158 -32.30 43.93 -10.51
C HIS A 158 -32.43 42.38 -10.68
N ARG A 159 -31.42 41.50 -10.49
CA ARG A 159 -30.26 41.49 -9.58
C ARG A 159 -29.32 40.28 -9.95
N TRP A 160 -28.07 40.53 -10.35
CA TRP A 160 -26.84 39.68 -10.23
C TRP A 160 -26.61 38.40 -11.09
N PRO A 161 -25.33 37.99 -11.31
CA PRO A 161 -24.88 37.47 -12.60
C PRO A 161 -24.83 35.94 -12.75
N VAL A 162 -25.03 35.57 -14.01
CA VAL A 162 -24.72 34.32 -14.73
C VAL A 162 -23.54 33.51 -14.18
N ASN A 163 -23.86 32.27 -13.77
CA ASN A 163 -22.91 31.18 -13.65
C ASN A 163 -22.28 30.89 -15.01
N ASN A 164 -20.96 31.07 -15.08
CA ASN A 164 -20.12 30.78 -16.23
C ASN A 164 -19.89 29.26 -16.33
N CYS A 165 -20.88 28.53 -16.82
CA CYS A 165 -20.74 27.14 -17.24
C CYS A 165 -20.87 27.08 -18.76
N ALA A 166 -19.80 27.49 -19.45
CA ALA A 166 -19.69 27.37 -20.89
C ALA A 166 -18.22 27.22 -21.29
N ARG A 167 -17.75 25.97 -21.42
CA ARG A 167 -16.74 25.55 -22.43
C ARG A 167 -16.54 24.04 -22.39
N CYS A 168 -17.52 23.32 -22.94
CA CYS A 168 -17.26 22.10 -23.68
C CYS A 168 -17.80 22.34 -25.08
N LEU A 169 -16.92 22.34 -26.09
CA LEU A 169 -17.14 22.09 -27.52
C LEU A 169 -15.84 22.44 -28.28
N PRO A 170 -15.51 21.77 -29.39
CA PRO A 170 -16.08 20.55 -29.96
C PRO A 170 -15.32 19.27 -29.55
#